data_AF-A0A9W8LIF1-F1
#
_entry.id   AF-A0A9W8LIF1-F1
#
_cell.length_a   1.000
_cell.length_b   1.000
_cell.length_c   1.000
_cell.angle_alpha   90.00
_cell.angle_beta   90.00
_cell.angle_gamma   90.00
#
_symmetry.space_group_name_H-M   'P 1'
#
loop_
_entity.id
_entity.type
_entity.pdbx_description
1 polymer ?
#
loop_
_entity_poly.entity_id
_entity_poly.type
_entity_poly.pdbx_seq_one_letter_code
_entity_poly.pdbx_strand_id
1 'polypeptide(L)'
;MSDGAGAGDTRSTEPPPPLRQAAVGPAVGGLVLSSMAGVLIRVYLTRLFTYAGQPIYGLVWAQMAGCLIMGAAVQRRAALARWSPALALGVTTGLCGSITTFSSWQLLVFWQFFNTDGSDHSHFRNFLGGASVLASTLACAIGALRLGQLVAGKPRRRRSSIAAPPESSLRPAVDAALVALGVAAAAAASVVVGVAASTRSVSIALLFGCVGTLARWQLARLNAGTAAAAVRGLPLGTFTANALGCAVLAVVHVLQTGAVAWPSKPSCDVLAALADGLCGCLTTVSTFAVEIVQLPPKKSVLYAALSIVAGQAFFLLVAGIYFKTATVDYATCLPVPAGRLV
;
A
#
# COMPACT_ATOMS: atom_id res chain seq x y z
N MET A 1 27.73 -58.37 -19.86
CA MET A 1 28.35 -57.04 -20.00
C MET A 1 27.54 -56.29 -21.06
N SER A 2 26.31 -55.80 -20.89
CA SER A 2 25.67 -55.01 -19.81
C SER A 2 26.57 -53.88 -19.30
N ASP A 3 26.23 -52.60 -19.25
CA ASP A 3 25.12 -51.74 -19.69
C ASP A 3 25.74 -50.32 -19.69
N GLY A 4 25.39 -49.36 -20.55
CA GLY A 4 24.14 -48.60 -20.49
C GLY A 4 24.48 -47.12 -20.26
N ALA A 5 24.28 -46.29 -21.30
CA ALA A 5 24.52 -44.86 -21.30
C ALA A 5 23.51 -44.12 -20.40
N GLY A 6 24.00 -43.34 -19.44
CA GLY A 6 23.19 -42.49 -18.58
C GLY A 6 22.84 -41.16 -19.24
N ALA A 7 21.58 -41.02 -19.65
CA ALA A 7 20.99 -39.78 -20.16
C ALA A 7 20.96 -38.69 -19.07
N GLY A 8 21.45 -37.50 -19.40
CA GLY A 8 21.33 -36.31 -18.56
C GLY A 8 19.90 -35.78 -18.56
N ASP A 9 19.28 -35.76 -17.37
CA ASP A 9 17.98 -35.14 -17.10
C ASP A 9 18.14 -33.60 -17.12
N THR A 10 18.12 -33.00 -18.31
CA THR A 10 17.94 -31.56 -18.50
C THR A 10 16.50 -31.19 -18.14
N ARG A 11 16.21 -31.03 -16.85
CA ARG A 11 14.97 -30.37 -16.41
C ARG A 11 15.03 -28.91 -16.84
N SER A 12 14.37 -28.63 -17.96
CA SER A 12 13.97 -27.31 -18.40
C SER A 12 13.35 -26.56 -17.22
N THR A 13 14.03 -25.49 -16.79
CA THR A 13 13.41 -24.42 -15.99
C THR A 13 12.43 -23.70 -16.89
N GLU A 14 11.24 -24.27 -17.04
CA GLU A 14 10.17 -23.62 -17.79
C GLU A 14 9.79 -22.34 -17.04
N PRO A 15 9.85 -21.16 -17.70
CA PRO A 15 9.40 -19.93 -17.07
C PRO A 15 7.91 -20.07 -16.72
N PRO A 16 7.44 -19.48 -15.60
CA PRO A 16 6.04 -19.58 -15.22
C PRO A 16 5.17 -19.09 -16.39
N PRO A 17 4.08 -19.79 -16.72
CA PRO A 17 3.29 -19.47 -17.89
C PRO A 17 2.79 -18.02 -17.79
N PRO A 18 2.83 -17.25 -18.90
CA PRO A 18 2.27 -15.91 -18.92
C PRO A 18 0.81 -16.01 -18.45
N LEU A 19 0.38 -15.09 -17.59
CA LEU A 19 -1.03 -14.95 -17.20
C LEU A 19 -1.88 -15.04 -18.47
N ARG A 20 -2.56 -16.17 -18.71
CA ARG A 20 -3.47 -16.32 -19.86
C ARG A 20 -4.38 -15.10 -19.85
N GLN A 21 -4.55 -14.43 -20.98
CA GLN A 21 -5.31 -13.18 -21.08
C GLN A 21 -6.71 -13.27 -20.44
N ALA A 22 -7.32 -14.47 -20.42
CA ALA A 22 -8.56 -14.78 -19.71
C ALA A 22 -8.55 -14.55 -18.18
N ALA A 23 -7.38 -14.55 -17.53
CA ALA A 23 -7.22 -14.31 -16.10
C ALA A 23 -7.02 -12.82 -15.74
N VAL A 24 -6.81 -11.95 -16.74
CA VAL A 24 -6.56 -10.52 -16.51
C VAL A 24 -7.84 -9.80 -16.08
N GLY A 25 -8.98 -10.09 -16.70
CA GLY A 25 -10.27 -9.49 -16.35
C GLY A 25 -10.63 -9.65 -14.87
N PRO A 26 -10.70 -10.90 -14.35
CA PRO A 26 -10.96 -11.16 -12.94
C PRO A 26 -9.92 -10.52 -12.02
N ALA A 27 -8.63 -10.54 -12.38
CA ALA A 27 -7.59 -9.89 -11.60
C ALA A 27 -7.82 -8.37 -11.49
N VAL A 28 -8.14 -7.70 -12.60
CA VAL A 28 -8.44 -6.26 -12.61
C VAL A 28 -9.71 -5.96 -11.81
N GLY A 29 -10.80 -6.69 -12.05
CA GLY A 29 -12.05 -6.52 -11.32
C GLY A 29 -11.88 -6.71 -9.81
N GLY A 30 -11.16 -7.76 -9.42
CA GLY A 30 -10.82 -8.03 -8.02
C GLY A 30 -9.95 -6.94 -7.40
N LEU A 31 -8.94 -6.43 -8.11
CA LEU A 31 -8.10 -5.33 -7.64
C LEU A 31 -8.88 -4.02 -7.50
N VAL A 32 -9.76 -3.68 -8.45
CA VAL A 32 -10.64 -2.51 -8.38
C VAL A 32 -11.50 -2.57 -7.13
N LEU A 33 -12.31 -3.63 -7.00
CA LEU A 33 -13.23 -3.79 -5.86
C LEU A 33 -12.49 -3.71 -4.51
N SER A 34 -11.41 -4.47 -4.39
CA SER A 34 -10.66 -4.59 -3.13
C SER A 34 -9.87 -3.32 -2.79
N SER A 35 -9.36 -2.58 -3.78
CA SER A 35 -8.69 -1.30 -3.54
C SER A 35 -9.66 -0.23 -3.04
N MET A 36 -10.86 -0.13 -3.62
CA MET A 36 -11.89 0.81 -3.15
C MET A 36 -12.30 0.49 -1.71
N ALA A 37 -12.52 -0.78 -1.38
CA ALA A 37 -12.78 -1.20 -0.01
C ALA A 37 -11.60 -0.85 0.93
N GLY A 38 -10.36 -1.05 0.48
CA GLY A 38 -9.18 -0.70 1.26
C GLY A 38 -9.01 0.80 1.51
N VAL A 39 -9.29 1.64 0.52
CA VAL A 39 -9.31 3.11 0.69
C VAL A 39 -10.34 3.52 1.72
N LEU A 40 -11.57 3.00 1.63
CA LEU A 40 -12.63 3.30 2.60
C LEU A 40 -12.17 2.92 4.01
N ILE A 41 -11.69 1.70 4.19
CA ILE A 41 -11.20 1.23 5.49
C ILE A 41 -10.09 2.14 6.01
N ARG A 42 -9.08 2.48 5.19
CA ARG A 42 -7.99 3.36 5.63
C ARG A 42 -8.49 4.73 6.06
N VAL A 43 -9.28 5.38 5.20
CA VAL A 43 -9.75 6.76 5.46
C VAL A 43 -10.63 6.80 6.70
N TYR A 44 -11.62 5.91 6.81
CA TYR A 44 -12.53 5.91 7.95
C TYR A 44 -11.87 5.43 9.23
N LEU A 45 -10.99 4.43 9.19
CA LEU A 45 -10.27 3.98 10.38
C LEU A 45 -9.31 5.06 10.88
N THR A 46 -8.62 5.77 9.97
CA THR A 46 -7.77 6.91 10.34
C THR A 46 -8.61 8.00 11.00
N ARG A 47 -9.76 8.38 10.41
CA ARG A 47 -10.67 9.38 10.99
C ARG A 47 -11.23 8.95 12.34
N LEU A 48 -11.63 7.69 12.49
CA LEU A 48 -12.19 7.14 13.73
C LEU A 48 -11.19 7.26 14.90
N PHE A 49 -9.91 7.03 14.61
CA PHE A 49 -8.82 7.15 15.58
C PHE A 49 -8.11 8.51 15.50
N THR A 50 -8.74 9.52 14.90
CA THR A 50 -8.24 10.91 14.91
C THR A 50 -9.13 11.76 15.82
N TYR A 51 -8.70 11.97 17.06
CA TYR A 51 -9.42 12.78 18.06
C TYR A 51 -8.46 13.51 19.01
N ALA A 52 -8.96 14.54 19.68
CA ALA A 52 -8.18 15.34 20.62
C ALA A 52 -7.67 14.49 21.79
N GLY A 53 -6.37 14.56 22.09
CA GLY A 53 -5.76 13.77 23.17
C GLY A 53 -5.58 12.28 22.85
N GLN A 54 -5.68 11.86 21.58
CA GLN A 54 -5.45 10.46 21.19
C GLN A 54 -4.08 9.94 21.67
N PRO A 55 -4.01 8.70 22.18
CA PRO A 55 -2.76 8.15 22.70
C PRO A 55 -1.78 7.76 21.58
N ILE A 56 -2.30 7.42 20.40
CA ILE A 56 -1.51 7.05 19.21
C ILE A 56 -2.20 7.64 17.98
N TYR A 57 -1.41 8.04 16.98
CA TYR A 57 -1.91 8.65 15.74
C TYR A 57 -2.76 7.67 14.90
N GLY A 58 -3.88 8.16 14.36
CA GLY A 58 -4.88 7.34 13.68
C GLY A 58 -4.36 6.44 12.56
N LEU A 59 -3.36 6.89 11.78
CA LEU A 59 -2.82 6.12 10.66
C LEU A 59 -2.29 4.73 11.09
N VAL A 60 -1.72 4.61 12.31
CA VAL A 60 -1.16 3.33 12.78
C VAL A 60 -2.19 2.21 12.75
N TRP A 61 -3.46 2.51 13.03
CA TRP A 61 -4.55 1.53 13.07
C TRP A 61 -4.86 0.98 11.69
N ALA A 62 -4.81 1.81 10.65
CA ALA A 62 -4.90 1.34 9.27
C ALA A 62 -3.73 0.42 8.91
N GLN A 63 -2.49 0.80 9.28
CA GLN A 63 -1.31 -0.04 9.02
C GLN A 63 -1.43 -1.41 9.70
N MET A 64 -1.87 -1.43 10.97
CA MET A 64 -2.10 -2.66 11.72
C MET A 64 -3.20 -3.52 11.10
N ALA A 65 -4.37 -2.95 10.78
CA ALA A 65 -5.48 -3.69 10.19
C ALA A 65 -5.08 -4.34 8.85
N GLY A 66 -4.45 -3.58 7.95
CA GLY A 66 -4.00 -4.09 6.66
C GLY A 66 -2.90 -5.15 6.80
N CYS A 67 -1.95 -4.99 7.73
CA CYS A 67 -0.91 -5.98 7.98
C CYS A 67 -1.45 -7.26 8.63
N LEU A 68 -2.42 -7.15 9.55
CA LEU A 68 -3.09 -8.29 10.15
C LEU A 68 -3.78 -9.16 9.08
N ILE A 69 -4.58 -8.53 8.21
CA ILE A 69 -5.27 -9.23 7.12
C ILE A 69 -4.23 -9.83 6.15
N MET A 70 -3.16 -9.09 5.82
CA MET A 70 -2.08 -9.58 4.96
C MET A 70 -1.41 -10.84 5.56
N GLY A 71 -1.15 -10.84 6.86
CA GLY A 71 -0.54 -11.96 7.57
C GLY A 71 -1.37 -13.22 7.46
N ALA A 72 -2.68 -13.10 7.70
CA ALA A 72 -3.62 -14.19 7.56
C ALA A 72 -3.76 -14.67 6.10
N ALA A 73 -3.85 -13.74 5.15
CA ALA A 73 -4.01 -14.01 3.73
C ALA A 73 -2.79 -14.72 3.13
N VAL A 74 -1.56 -14.30 3.49
CA VAL A 74 -0.33 -14.97 3.07
C VAL A 74 -0.26 -16.38 3.64
N GLN A 75 -0.64 -16.58 4.91
CA GLN A 75 -0.64 -17.90 5.56
C GLN A 75 -1.63 -18.88 4.91
N ARG A 76 -2.74 -18.37 4.36
CA ARG A 76 -3.81 -19.14 3.70
C ARG A 76 -3.88 -18.93 2.19
N ARG A 77 -2.79 -18.45 1.55
CA ARG A 77 -2.77 -18.05 0.14
C ARG A 77 -3.23 -19.17 -0.80
N ALA A 78 -2.78 -20.41 -0.58
CA ALA A 78 -3.19 -21.55 -1.39
C ALA A 78 -4.70 -21.85 -1.28
N ALA A 79 -5.29 -21.67 -0.10
CA ALA A 79 -6.72 -21.85 0.10
C ALA A 79 -7.53 -20.77 -0.64
N LEU A 80 -7.08 -19.51 -0.59
CA LEU A 80 -7.69 -18.41 -1.35
C LEU A 80 -7.57 -18.64 -2.87
N ALA A 81 -6.38 -19.04 -3.34
CA ALA A 81 -6.11 -19.26 -4.75
C ALA A 81 -6.92 -20.44 -5.34
N ARG A 82 -7.33 -21.42 -4.51
CA ARG A 82 -8.25 -22.50 -4.93
C ARG A 82 -9.64 -21.99 -5.29
N TRP A 83 -10.10 -20.91 -4.66
CA TRP A 83 -11.38 -20.28 -4.97
C TRP A 83 -11.24 -19.37 -6.18
N SER A 84 -10.22 -18.53 -6.18
CA SER A 84 -9.80 -17.76 -7.35
C SER A 84 -8.41 -17.16 -7.11
N PRO A 85 -7.47 -17.27 -8.06
CA PRO A 85 -6.21 -16.54 -8.00
C PRO A 85 -6.42 -15.02 -7.96
N ALA A 86 -7.45 -14.50 -8.63
CA ALA A 86 -7.82 -13.10 -8.60
C ALA A 86 -8.32 -12.66 -7.23
N LEU A 87 -9.05 -13.52 -6.51
CA LEU A 87 -9.45 -13.26 -5.12
C LEU A 87 -8.21 -13.15 -4.20
N ALA A 88 -7.27 -14.09 -4.30
CA ALA A 88 -6.05 -14.05 -3.50
C ALA A 88 -5.22 -12.77 -3.81
N LEU A 89 -5.16 -12.37 -5.08
CA LEU A 89 -4.54 -11.12 -5.51
C LEU A 89 -5.29 -9.89 -4.97
N GLY A 90 -6.62 -9.87 -5.06
CA GLY A 90 -7.48 -8.80 -4.55
C GLY A 90 -7.32 -8.61 -3.05
N VAL A 91 -7.37 -9.67 -2.25
CA VAL A 91 -7.18 -9.58 -0.79
C VAL A 91 -5.79 -9.03 -0.43
N THR A 92 -4.73 -9.56 -1.06
CA THR A 92 -3.35 -9.17 -0.71
C THR A 92 -2.95 -7.84 -1.32
N THR A 93 -2.98 -7.76 -2.65
CA THR A 93 -2.48 -6.60 -3.40
C THR A 93 -3.49 -5.45 -3.41
N GLY A 94 -4.79 -5.72 -3.56
CA GLY A 94 -5.79 -4.66 -3.59
C GLY A 94 -6.18 -4.18 -2.18
N LEU A 95 -6.84 -5.01 -1.39
CA LEU A 95 -7.37 -4.68 -0.05
C LEU A 95 -6.24 -4.31 0.93
N CYS A 96 -5.41 -5.28 1.33
CA CYS A 96 -4.36 -5.00 2.32
C CYS A 96 -3.39 -3.91 1.83
N GLY A 97 -3.08 -3.96 0.54
CA GLY A 97 -2.25 -2.96 -0.12
C GLY A 97 -2.79 -1.54 0.03
N SER A 98 -4.09 -1.32 -0.13
CA SER A 98 -4.75 0.00 -0.11
C SER A 98 -5.23 0.45 1.28
N ILE A 99 -5.44 -0.51 2.21
CA ILE A 99 -5.63 -0.21 3.64
C ILE A 99 -4.35 0.42 4.20
N THR A 100 -3.20 -0.14 3.85
CA THR A 100 -1.91 0.39 4.28
C THR A 100 -1.38 1.45 3.32
N THR A 101 -0.50 2.34 3.77
CA THR A 101 0.13 3.34 2.90
C THR A 101 1.53 3.68 3.40
N PHE A 102 2.54 3.56 2.55
CA PHE A 102 3.91 3.94 2.92
C PHE A 102 4.09 5.45 2.79
N SER A 103 3.58 6.07 1.73
CA SER A 103 3.73 7.51 1.50
C SER A 103 3.12 8.36 2.62
N SER A 104 1.92 8.04 3.09
CA SER A 104 1.30 8.80 4.20
C SER A 104 2.07 8.61 5.50
N TRP A 105 2.64 7.43 5.74
CA TRP A 105 3.51 7.19 6.90
C TRP A 105 4.78 8.05 6.81
N GLN A 106 5.43 8.10 5.65
CA GLN A 106 6.61 8.95 5.47
C GLN A 106 6.29 10.44 5.57
N LEU A 107 5.10 10.88 5.13
CA LEU A 107 4.64 12.25 5.32
C LEU A 107 4.47 12.61 6.81
N LEU A 108 3.90 11.71 7.63
CA LEU A 108 3.80 11.94 9.09
C LEU A 108 5.18 12.10 9.73
N VAL A 109 6.16 11.29 9.32
CA VAL A 109 7.54 11.38 9.81
C VAL A 109 8.17 12.71 9.41
N PHE A 110 7.97 13.13 8.16
CA PHE A 110 8.45 14.42 7.67
C PHE A 110 7.87 15.58 8.48
N TRP A 111 6.57 15.57 8.78
CA TRP A 111 5.92 16.60 9.61
C TRP A 111 6.54 16.72 11.00
N GLN A 112 6.93 15.60 11.61
CA GLN A 112 7.62 15.62 12.90
C GLN A 112 9.02 16.22 12.78
N PHE A 113 9.79 15.86 11.74
CA PHE A 113 11.12 16.44 11.52
C PHE A 113 11.08 17.95 11.24
N PHE A 114 10.04 18.42 10.56
CA PHE A 114 9.87 19.83 10.20
C PHE A 114 9.05 20.65 11.20
N ASN A 115 8.53 20.05 12.28
CA ASN A 115 7.73 20.72 13.31
C ASN A 115 6.59 21.57 12.72
N THR A 116 5.82 20.99 11.80
CA THR A 116 4.79 21.70 11.03
C THR A 116 3.62 22.20 11.88
N ASP A 117 3.47 21.64 13.08
CA ASP A 117 2.54 22.06 14.12
C ASP A 117 3.00 23.32 14.87
N GLY A 118 4.27 23.71 14.76
CA GLY A 118 4.79 24.95 15.37
C GLY A 118 5.00 24.87 16.89
N SER A 119 5.06 23.66 17.44
CA SER A 119 5.26 23.42 18.87
C SER A 119 6.63 23.90 19.35
N ASP A 120 6.75 24.29 20.63
CA ASP A 120 8.02 24.71 21.24
C ASP A 120 8.96 23.51 21.48
N HIS A 121 9.56 23.05 20.39
CA HIS A 121 10.41 21.87 20.34
C HIS A 121 11.81 22.22 19.86
N SER A 122 12.82 21.69 20.57
CA SER A 122 14.20 21.67 20.07
C SER A 122 14.32 20.73 18.85
N HIS A 123 15.34 20.95 18.02
CA HIS A 123 15.64 20.07 16.88
C HIS A 123 15.76 18.59 17.27
N PHE A 124 16.29 18.30 18.47
CA PHE A 124 16.38 16.93 18.98
C PHE A 124 15.01 16.31 19.27
N ARG A 125 14.06 17.09 19.81
CA ARG A 125 12.68 16.62 20.04
C ARG A 125 11.97 16.32 18.72
N ASN A 126 12.16 17.14 17.69
CA ASN A 126 11.62 16.88 16.35
C ASN A 126 12.17 15.56 15.76
N PHE A 127 13.47 15.34 15.91
CA PHE A 127 14.10 14.07 15.52
C PHE A 127 13.51 12.89 16.28
N LEU A 128 13.37 12.99 17.61
CA LEU A 128 12.75 11.94 18.42
C LEU A 128 11.29 11.68 18.01
N GLY A 129 10.52 12.71 17.67
CA GLY A 129 9.15 12.59 17.17
C GLY A 129 9.09 11.77 15.88
N GLY A 130 9.89 12.14 14.87
CA GLY A 130 9.93 11.42 13.59
C GLY A 130 10.46 9.99 13.74
N ALA A 131 11.51 9.79 14.56
CA ALA A 131 12.03 8.47 14.88
C ALA A 131 10.98 7.60 15.59
N SER A 132 10.17 8.20 16.47
CA SER A 132 9.07 7.50 17.17
C SER A 132 7.99 7.05 16.20
N VAL A 133 7.55 7.89 15.26
CA VAL A 133 6.56 7.52 14.24
C VAL A 133 7.12 6.45 13.28
N LEU A 134 8.42 6.50 12.94
CA LEU A 134 9.09 5.46 12.16
C LEU A 134 9.08 4.11 12.90
N ALA A 135 9.64 4.09 14.11
CA ALA A 135 9.81 2.85 14.87
C ALA A 135 8.47 2.22 15.25
N SER A 136 7.53 3.02 15.77
CA SER A 136 6.22 2.51 16.21
C SER A 136 5.38 1.98 15.05
N THR A 137 5.29 2.70 13.92
CA THR A 137 4.55 2.19 12.75
C THR A 137 5.11 0.86 12.25
N LEU A 138 6.43 0.77 12.11
CA LEU A 138 7.08 -0.44 11.61
C LEU A 138 6.89 -1.62 12.57
N ALA A 139 7.07 -1.38 13.87
CA ALA A 139 6.85 -2.40 14.91
C ALA A 139 5.39 -2.86 14.95
N CYS A 140 4.43 -1.95 14.94
CA CYS A 140 2.99 -2.25 14.92
C CYS A 140 2.59 -3.01 13.65
N ALA A 141 3.09 -2.61 12.48
CA ALA A 141 2.82 -3.28 11.22
C ALA A 141 3.36 -4.71 11.20
N ILE A 142 4.62 -4.93 11.60
CA ILE A 142 5.24 -6.26 11.68
C ILE A 142 4.54 -7.11 12.76
N GLY A 143 4.27 -6.55 13.92
CA GLY A 143 3.55 -7.22 15.00
C GLY A 143 2.17 -7.69 14.56
N ALA A 144 1.39 -6.82 13.91
CA ALA A 144 0.09 -7.16 13.35
C ALA A 144 0.19 -8.23 12.26
N LEU A 145 1.19 -8.15 11.38
CA LEU A 145 1.46 -9.17 10.36
C LEU A 145 1.70 -10.55 10.99
N ARG A 146 2.55 -10.63 12.03
CA ARG A 146 2.82 -11.88 12.75
C ARG A 146 1.58 -12.39 13.48
N LEU A 147 0.80 -11.50 14.10
CA LEU A 147 -0.46 -11.86 14.72
C LEU A 147 -1.44 -12.46 13.71
N GLY A 148 -1.57 -11.86 12.52
CA GLY A 148 -2.38 -12.40 11.43
C GLY A 148 -1.95 -13.80 10.99
N GLN A 149 -0.64 -14.05 10.91
CA GLN A 149 -0.09 -15.39 10.63
C GLN A 149 -0.43 -16.41 11.73
N LEU A 150 -0.35 -16.00 13.00
CA LEU A 150 -0.68 -16.83 14.16
C LEU A 150 -2.16 -17.19 14.19
N VAL A 151 -3.04 -16.19 14.05
CA VAL A 151 -4.51 -16.38 14.03
C VAL A 151 -4.93 -17.28 12.88
N ALA A 152 -4.32 -17.12 11.70
CA ALA A 152 -4.61 -17.99 10.57
C ALA A 152 -4.13 -19.42 10.77
N GLY A 153 -3.15 -19.67 11.65
CA GLY A 153 -2.59 -20.99 11.94
C GLY A 153 -1.76 -21.58 10.79
N LYS A 154 -0.85 -22.50 11.11
CA LYS A 154 -0.05 -23.19 10.08
C LYS A 154 -0.96 -24.03 9.18
N PRO A 155 -0.83 -23.95 7.84
CA PRO A 155 -1.55 -24.85 6.95
C PRO A 155 -1.17 -26.29 7.30
N ARG A 156 -2.18 -27.15 7.47
CA ARG A 156 -1.96 -28.59 7.64
C ARG A 156 -1.16 -29.09 6.43
N ARG A 157 0.11 -29.47 6.65
CA ARG A 157 0.90 -30.21 5.66
C ARG A 157 0.20 -31.56 5.44
N ARG A 158 -0.73 -31.62 4.51
CA ARG A 158 -1.24 -32.90 4.03
C ARG A 158 -0.09 -33.52 3.24
N ARG A 159 0.56 -34.55 3.82
CA ARG A 159 1.42 -35.48 3.08
C ARG A 159 0.50 -36.17 2.05
N SER A 160 0.31 -35.58 0.89
CA SER A 160 -0.33 -36.27 -0.23
C SER A 160 0.41 -35.93 -1.51
N SER A 161 1.01 -36.98 -2.07
CA SER A 161 1.55 -37.13 -3.42
C SER A 161 1.03 -36.12 -4.46
N ILE A 162 1.96 -35.33 -5.00
CA ILE A 162 2.17 -34.85 -6.39
C ILE A 162 1.01 -34.20 -7.18
N ALA A 163 -0.26 -34.37 -6.85
CA ALA A 163 -1.36 -33.70 -7.56
C ALA A 163 -1.72 -32.36 -6.89
N ALA A 164 -1.68 -31.28 -7.66
CA ALA A 164 -2.27 -30.01 -7.25
C ALA A 164 -3.76 -30.25 -6.92
N PRO A 165 -4.27 -29.73 -5.79
CA PRO A 165 -5.68 -29.90 -5.44
C PRO A 165 -6.56 -29.32 -6.56
N PRO A 166 -7.65 -30.00 -6.95
CA PRO A 166 -8.51 -29.54 -8.02
C PRO A 166 -9.05 -28.14 -7.72
N GLU A 167 -9.13 -27.32 -8.76
CA GLU A 167 -9.75 -26.00 -8.72
C GLU A 167 -11.20 -26.11 -8.23
N SER A 168 -11.69 -25.10 -7.52
CA SER A 168 -13.10 -25.13 -7.08
C SER A 168 -14.03 -25.01 -8.30
N SER A 169 -15.14 -25.73 -8.28
CA SER A 169 -16.21 -25.57 -9.28
C SER A 169 -16.83 -24.16 -9.25
N LEU A 170 -16.62 -23.43 -8.15
CA LEU A 170 -17.12 -22.06 -7.96
C LEU A 170 -16.22 -20.98 -8.60
N ARG A 171 -15.01 -21.32 -9.06
CA ARG A 171 -14.06 -20.32 -9.58
C ARG A 171 -14.65 -19.41 -10.66
N PRO A 172 -15.35 -19.90 -11.70
CA PRO A 172 -15.91 -19.02 -12.73
C PRO A 172 -16.94 -18.04 -12.16
N ALA A 173 -17.75 -18.47 -11.20
CA ALA A 173 -18.74 -17.63 -10.54
C ALA A 173 -18.06 -16.55 -9.67
N VAL A 174 -17.00 -16.90 -8.94
CA VAL A 174 -16.19 -15.95 -8.16
C VAL A 174 -15.52 -14.94 -9.08
N ASP A 175 -14.89 -15.39 -10.16
CA ASP A 175 -14.21 -14.53 -11.13
C ASP A 175 -15.19 -13.56 -11.80
N ALA A 176 -16.38 -14.03 -12.21
CA ALA A 176 -17.44 -13.20 -12.76
C ALA A 176 -17.97 -12.18 -11.74
N ALA A 177 -18.18 -12.60 -10.48
CA ALA A 177 -18.64 -11.72 -9.41
C ALA A 177 -17.62 -10.61 -9.11
N LEU A 178 -16.32 -10.92 -9.07
CA LEU A 178 -15.26 -9.92 -8.86
C LEU A 178 -15.26 -8.85 -9.97
N VAL A 179 -15.46 -9.25 -11.24
CA VAL A 179 -15.57 -8.31 -12.35
C VAL A 179 -16.84 -7.46 -12.22
N ALA A 180 -17.99 -8.09 -12.06
CA ALA A 180 -19.27 -7.39 -11.98
C ALA A 180 -19.32 -6.40 -10.81
N LEU A 181 -18.88 -6.82 -9.62
CA LEU A 181 -18.83 -5.98 -8.43
C LEU A 181 -17.78 -4.87 -8.55
N GLY A 182 -16.63 -5.14 -9.17
CA GLY A 182 -15.61 -4.11 -9.43
C GLY A 182 -16.13 -3.01 -10.34
N VAL A 183 -16.80 -3.37 -11.44
CA VAL A 183 -17.42 -2.41 -12.36
C VAL A 183 -18.55 -1.64 -11.67
N ALA A 184 -19.43 -2.34 -10.94
CA ALA A 184 -20.54 -1.71 -10.22
C ALA A 184 -20.04 -0.72 -9.16
N ALA A 185 -18.99 -1.07 -8.40
CA ALA A 185 -18.40 -0.19 -7.41
C ALA A 185 -17.80 1.07 -8.06
N ALA A 186 -17.03 0.92 -9.15
CA ALA A 186 -16.45 2.06 -9.88
C ALA A 186 -17.53 2.98 -10.48
N ALA A 187 -18.60 2.40 -11.03
CA ALA A 187 -19.74 3.17 -11.53
C ALA A 187 -20.44 3.92 -10.39
N ALA A 188 -20.71 3.26 -9.25
CA ALA A 188 -21.30 3.88 -8.09
C ALA A 188 -20.45 5.04 -7.56
N ALA A 189 -19.12 4.86 -7.42
CA ALA A 189 -18.23 5.94 -7.01
C ALA A 189 -18.27 7.12 -7.98
N SER A 190 -18.30 6.87 -9.29
CA SER A 190 -18.40 7.90 -10.33
C SER A 190 -19.69 8.72 -10.22
N VAL A 191 -20.82 8.07 -9.93
CA VAL A 191 -22.10 8.76 -9.67
C VAL A 191 -22.00 9.62 -8.41
N VAL A 192 -21.46 9.08 -7.32
CA VAL A 192 -21.32 9.79 -6.02
C VAL A 192 -20.46 11.05 -6.16
N VAL A 193 -19.44 11.06 -7.03
CA VAL A 193 -18.63 12.27 -7.32
C VAL A 193 -19.51 13.46 -7.77
N GLY A 194 -20.52 13.19 -8.60
CA GLY A 194 -21.44 14.21 -9.12
C GLY A 194 -22.50 14.65 -8.12
N VAL A 195 -23.03 13.72 -7.31
CA VAL A 195 -24.23 13.98 -6.49
C VAL A 195 -23.95 14.31 -5.02
N ALA A 196 -22.82 13.89 -4.45
CA ALA A 196 -22.52 14.03 -3.02
C ALA A 196 -21.29 14.93 -2.79
N ALA A 197 -21.52 16.24 -2.72
CA ALA A 197 -20.45 17.22 -2.54
C ALA A 197 -19.64 17.03 -1.25
N SER A 198 -20.27 16.52 -0.18
CA SER A 198 -19.64 16.29 1.13
C SER A 198 -18.64 15.13 1.15
N THR A 199 -18.83 14.12 0.30
CA THR A 199 -17.96 12.93 0.22
C THR A 199 -17.12 12.90 -1.05
N ARG A 200 -17.15 13.98 -1.85
CA ARG A 200 -16.52 14.05 -3.17
C ARG A 200 -15.05 13.66 -3.15
N SER A 201 -14.25 14.18 -2.22
CA SER A 201 -12.82 13.84 -2.11
C SER A 201 -12.61 12.34 -1.89
N VAL A 202 -13.43 11.70 -1.06
CA VAL A 202 -13.36 10.25 -0.82
C VAL A 202 -13.77 9.47 -2.07
N SER A 203 -14.86 9.84 -2.73
CA SER A 203 -15.34 9.16 -3.94
C SER A 203 -14.34 9.24 -5.10
N ILE A 204 -13.70 10.40 -5.29
CA ILE A 204 -12.60 10.56 -6.25
C ILE A 204 -11.39 9.71 -5.80
N ALA A 205 -11.09 9.65 -4.49
CA ALA A 205 -10.01 8.83 -3.96
C ALA A 205 -10.23 7.33 -4.24
N LEU A 206 -11.48 6.84 -4.25
CA LEU A 206 -11.77 5.45 -4.61
C LEU A 206 -11.34 5.16 -6.05
N LEU A 207 -11.64 6.06 -6.98
CA LEU A 207 -11.26 5.92 -8.41
C LEU A 207 -9.74 6.01 -8.61
N PHE A 208 -9.09 6.99 -7.98
CA PHE A 208 -7.62 7.08 -8.02
C PHE A 208 -6.94 5.92 -7.30
N GLY A 209 -7.57 5.34 -6.28
CA GLY A 209 -7.09 4.15 -5.57
C GLY A 209 -6.98 2.93 -6.48
N CYS A 210 -7.93 2.77 -7.41
CA CYS A 210 -7.86 1.75 -8.45
C CYS A 210 -6.62 1.94 -9.33
N VAL A 211 -6.37 3.17 -9.80
CA VAL A 211 -5.21 3.50 -10.64
C VAL A 211 -3.90 3.23 -9.89
N GLY A 212 -3.78 3.68 -8.64
CA GLY A 212 -2.60 3.44 -7.81
C GLY A 212 -2.33 1.96 -7.58
N THR A 213 -3.38 1.17 -7.30
CA THR A 213 -3.28 -0.28 -7.11
C THR A 213 -2.86 -0.99 -8.39
N LEU A 214 -3.44 -0.64 -9.53
CA LEU A 214 -3.07 -1.23 -10.82
C LEU A 214 -1.62 -0.90 -11.19
N ALA A 215 -1.19 0.35 -11.00
CA ALA A 215 0.20 0.77 -11.19
C ALA A 215 1.15 -0.03 -10.28
N ARG A 216 0.82 -0.17 -8.98
CA ARG A 216 1.60 -1.01 -8.05
C ARG A 216 1.65 -2.48 -8.50
N TRP A 217 0.53 -3.03 -8.99
CA TRP A 217 0.49 -4.40 -9.51
C TRP A 217 1.41 -4.58 -10.74
N GLN A 218 1.49 -3.58 -11.62
CA GLN A 218 2.46 -3.61 -12.72
C GLN A 218 3.90 -3.53 -12.22
N LEU A 219 4.20 -2.62 -11.29
CA LEU A 219 5.53 -2.48 -10.71
C LEU A 219 5.99 -3.74 -9.96
N ALA A 220 5.06 -4.49 -9.36
CA ALA A 220 5.38 -5.76 -8.69
C ALA A 220 6.02 -6.80 -9.63
N ARG A 221 5.86 -6.68 -10.95
CA ARG A 221 6.52 -7.55 -11.94
C ARG A 221 8.05 -7.40 -11.94
N LEU A 222 8.56 -6.25 -11.49
CA LEU A 222 10.01 -6.02 -11.34
C LEU A 222 10.66 -6.97 -10.33
N ASN A 223 9.87 -7.51 -9.40
CA ASN A 223 10.33 -8.49 -8.40
C ASN A 223 10.60 -9.88 -9.00
N ALA A 224 10.00 -10.21 -10.16
CA ALA A 224 10.04 -11.56 -10.73
C ALA A 224 10.91 -11.70 -12.00
N GLY A 225 11.35 -10.58 -12.61
CA GLY A 225 11.88 -10.62 -13.98
C GLY A 225 13.06 -9.70 -14.31
N THR A 226 13.72 -9.08 -13.33
CA THR A 226 14.89 -8.22 -13.62
C THR A 226 16.21 -8.86 -13.18
N ALA A 227 17.25 -8.73 -14.01
CA ALA A 227 18.62 -9.08 -13.63
C ALA A 227 19.04 -8.34 -12.34
N ALA A 228 18.56 -7.12 -12.12
CA ALA A 228 18.78 -6.35 -10.90
C ALA A 228 18.14 -6.99 -9.64
N ALA A 229 16.95 -7.59 -9.75
CA ALA A 229 16.34 -8.36 -8.67
C ALA A 229 17.12 -9.64 -8.38
N ALA A 230 17.65 -10.31 -9.41
CA ALA A 230 18.51 -11.49 -9.25
C ALA A 230 19.87 -11.14 -8.59
N VAL A 231 20.47 -10.00 -8.93
CA VAL A 231 21.79 -9.58 -8.43
C VAL A 231 21.73 -8.98 -7.02
N ARG A 232 20.77 -8.10 -6.72
CA ARG A 232 20.64 -7.49 -5.38
C ARG A 232 19.81 -8.36 -4.42
N GLY A 233 18.88 -9.17 -4.94
CA GLY A 233 17.95 -9.96 -4.14
C GLY A 233 17.05 -9.08 -3.26
N LEU A 234 16.67 -7.90 -3.76
CA LEU A 234 15.79 -6.94 -3.08
C LEU A 234 14.48 -6.76 -3.87
N PRO A 235 13.33 -6.53 -3.19
CA PRO A 235 12.05 -6.30 -3.84
C PRO A 235 11.96 -4.91 -4.51
N LEU A 236 12.46 -4.82 -5.75
CA LEU A 236 12.53 -3.55 -6.50
C LEU A 236 11.16 -2.98 -6.88
N GLY A 237 10.15 -3.81 -7.10
CA GLY A 237 8.80 -3.38 -7.44
C GLY A 237 8.15 -2.59 -6.32
N THR A 238 8.18 -3.13 -5.10
CA THR A 238 7.63 -2.47 -3.90
C THR A 238 8.45 -1.24 -3.53
N PHE A 239 9.78 -1.32 -3.59
CA PHE A 239 10.66 -0.15 -3.43
C PHE A 239 10.28 0.99 -4.39
N THR A 240 10.18 0.70 -5.69
CA THR A 240 9.89 1.69 -6.72
C THR A 240 8.50 2.29 -6.52
N ALA A 241 7.50 1.46 -6.22
CA ALA A 241 6.14 1.94 -5.96
C ALA A 241 6.09 2.88 -4.74
N ASN A 242 6.75 2.50 -3.64
CA ASN A 242 6.83 3.32 -2.43
C ASN A 242 7.58 4.64 -2.67
N ALA A 243 8.72 4.59 -3.37
CA ALA A 243 9.52 5.76 -3.73
C ALA A 243 8.73 6.75 -4.62
N LEU A 244 8.14 6.28 -5.71
CA LEU A 244 7.35 7.11 -6.63
C LEU A 244 6.12 7.70 -5.94
N GLY A 245 5.42 6.92 -5.12
CA GLY A 245 4.26 7.43 -4.38
C GLY A 245 4.63 8.46 -3.31
N CYS A 246 5.82 8.38 -2.70
CA CYS A 246 6.33 9.45 -1.84
C CYS A 246 6.66 10.72 -2.64
N ALA A 247 7.30 10.57 -3.81
CA ALA A 247 7.60 11.71 -4.69
C ALA A 247 6.34 12.46 -5.13
N VAL A 248 5.33 11.73 -5.62
CA VAL A 248 4.05 12.33 -6.02
C VAL A 248 3.34 12.94 -4.82
N LEU A 249 3.30 12.25 -3.67
CA LEU A 249 2.65 12.80 -2.47
C LEU A 249 3.35 14.07 -1.97
N ALA A 250 4.68 14.16 -2.06
CA ALA A 250 5.40 15.37 -1.69
C ALA A 250 5.01 16.57 -2.56
N VAL A 251 4.86 16.38 -3.87
CA VAL A 251 4.37 17.42 -4.79
C VAL A 251 2.93 17.79 -4.46
N VAL A 252 2.04 16.79 -4.31
CA VAL A 252 0.63 17.03 -3.95
C VAL A 252 0.54 17.80 -2.63
N HIS A 253 1.37 17.46 -1.65
CA HIS A 253 1.37 18.13 -0.35
C HIS A 253 1.78 19.60 -0.47
N VAL A 254 2.83 19.91 -1.25
CA VAL A 254 3.22 21.31 -1.54
C VAL A 254 2.06 22.10 -2.16
N LEU A 255 1.34 21.50 -3.11
CA LEU A 255 0.16 22.11 -3.73
C LEU A 255 -0.99 22.32 -2.73
N GLN A 256 -1.11 21.46 -1.72
CA GLN A 256 -2.12 21.58 -0.65
C GLN A 256 -1.78 22.66 0.40
N THR A 257 -0.52 23.09 0.48
CA THR A 257 -0.02 23.99 1.53
C THR A 257 0.40 25.37 0.98
N GLY A 258 -0.33 25.86 -0.02
CA GLY A 258 -0.24 27.26 -0.45
C GLY A 258 0.63 27.53 -1.69
N ALA A 259 1.21 26.51 -2.34
CA ALA A 259 1.94 26.74 -3.60
C ALA A 259 1.02 27.20 -4.75
N VAL A 260 -0.29 26.94 -4.61
CA VAL A 260 -1.33 27.48 -5.49
C VAL A 260 -2.08 28.54 -4.71
N ALA A 261 -2.13 29.76 -5.24
CA ALA A 261 -2.93 30.84 -4.66
C ALA A 261 -4.43 30.56 -4.87
N TRP A 262 -5.20 30.57 -3.80
CA TRP A 262 -6.68 30.49 -3.80
C TRP A 262 -7.27 29.30 -4.59
N PRO A 263 -6.91 28.04 -4.27
CA PRO A 263 -7.46 26.89 -4.95
C PRO A 263 -8.97 26.78 -4.69
N SER A 264 -9.71 26.42 -5.74
CA SER A 264 -11.13 26.13 -5.60
C SER A 264 -11.35 24.88 -4.75
N LYS A 265 -12.50 24.79 -4.06
CA LYS A 265 -12.86 23.60 -3.26
C LYS A 265 -12.76 22.28 -4.04
N PRO A 266 -13.20 22.18 -5.31
CA PRO A 266 -12.98 20.97 -6.12
C PRO A 266 -11.50 20.65 -6.35
N SER A 267 -10.63 21.66 -6.48
CA SER A 267 -9.19 21.46 -6.62
C SER A 267 -8.61 20.82 -5.36
N CYS A 268 -9.00 21.31 -4.18
CA CYS A 268 -8.61 20.68 -2.91
C CYS A 268 -9.16 19.25 -2.76
N ASP A 269 -10.39 19.00 -3.24
CA ASP A 269 -10.97 17.65 -3.24
C ASP A 269 -10.15 16.68 -4.11
N VAL A 270 -9.69 17.14 -5.28
CA VAL A 270 -8.84 16.35 -6.18
C VAL A 270 -7.45 16.13 -5.59
N LEU A 271 -6.82 17.15 -4.99
CA LEU A 271 -5.52 17.01 -4.33
C LEU A 271 -5.60 16.02 -3.15
N ALA A 272 -6.64 16.13 -2.32
CA ALA A 272 -6.91 15.15 -1.26
C ALA A 272 -7.10 13.73 -1.83
N ALA A 273 -7.84 13.61 -2.93
CA ALA A 273 -8.07 12.33 -3.60
C ALA A 273 -6.81 11.73 -4.26
N LEU A 274 -5.88 12.54 -4.76
CA LEU A 274 -4.59 12.08 -5.26
C LEU A 274 -3.69 11.60 -4.12
N ALA A 275 -3.71 12.31 -2.99
CA ALA A 275 -2.97 11.91 -1.79
C ALA A 275 -3.50 10.58 -1.23
N ASP A 276 -4.80 10.53 -0.91
CA ASP A 276 -5.44 9.36 -0.32
C ASP A 276 -5.61 8.22 -1.32
N GLY A 277 -6.09 8.48 -2.53
CA GLY A 277 -6.35 7.45 -3.53
C GLY A 277 -5.07 6.98 -4.21
N LEU A 278 -4.52 7.81 -5.08
CA LEU A 278 -3.42 7.43 -5.97
C LEU A 278 -2.16 7.07 -5.17
N CYS A 279 -1.62 8.01 -4.39
CA CYS A 279 -0.37 7.80 -3.65
C CYS A 279 -0.56 6.77 -2.53
N GLY A 280 -1.70 6.83 -1.84
CA GLY A 280 -2.08 5.88 -0.80
C GLY A 280 -2.10 4.44 -1.28
N CYS A 281 -2.65 4.17 -2.47
CA CYS A 281 -2.78 2.80 -3.01
C CYS A 281 -1.61 2.37 -3.91
N LEU A 282 -0.87 3.30 -4.48
CA LEU A 282 0.40 3.03 -5.17
C LEU A 282 1.46 2.54 -4.19
N THR A 283 1.48 3.08 -2.98
CA THR A 283 2.39 2.66 -1.93
C THR A 283 1.77 1.61 -1.02
N THR A 284 2.58 0.90 -0.23
CA THR A 284 2.07 -0.08 0.73
C THR A 284 3.06 -0.40 1.85
N VAL A 285 2.55 -0.59 3.06
CA VAL A 285 3.32 -1.13 4.19
C VAL A 285 3.09 -2.63 4.36
N SER A 286 1.92 -3.16 4.01
CA SER A 286 1.63 -4.59 4.20
C SER A 286 2.52 -5.51 3.37
N THR A 287 2.73 -5.20 2.08
CA THR A 287 3.69 -5.97 1.26
C THR A 287 5.14 -5.75 1.72
N PHE A 288 5.49 -4.50 2.03
CA PHE A 288 6.81 -4.13 2.54
C PHE A 288 7.17 -4.89 3.83
N ALA A 289 6.23 -5.04 4.77
CA ALA A 289 6.42 -5.79 6.00
C ALA A 289 6.63 -7.28 5.74
N VAL A 290 5.88 -7.87 4.80
CA VAL A 290 6.08 -9.28 4.38
C VAL A 290 7.48 -9.48 3.82
N GLU A 291 7.93 -8.57 2.95
CA GLU A 291 9.25 -8.64 2.33
C GLU A 291 10.39 -8.49 3.35
N ILE A 292 10.30 -7.52 4.26
CA ILE A 292 11.24 -7.35 5.39
C ILE A 292 11.36 -8.64 6.20
N VAL A 293 10.22 -9.25 6.53
CA VAL A 293 10.16 -10.47 7.35
C VAL A 293 10.74 -11.69 6.63
N GLN A 294 10.69 -11.73 5.30
CA GLN A 294 11.17 -12.86 4.50
C GLN A 294 12.62 -12.72 4.06
N LEU A 295 13.15 -11.49 3.99
CA LEU A 295 14.55 -11.25 3.62
C LEU A 295 15.51 -11.70 4.73
N PRO A 296 16.73 -12.14 4.38
CA PRO A 296 17.81 -12.36 5.35
C PRO A 296 18.08 -11.08 6.15
N PRO A 297 18.50 -11.17 7.43
CA PRO A 297 18.57 -10.02 8.35
C PRO A 297 19.30 -8.80 7.78
N LYS A 298 20.48 -8.99 7.17
CA LYS A 298 21.26 -7.89 6.57
C LYS A 298 20.53 -7.21 5.41
N LYS A 299 19.89 -7.99 4.53
CA LYS A 299 19.13 -7.47 3.39
C LYS A 299 17.83 -6.82 3.83
N SER A 300 17.20 -7.36 4.88
CA SER A 300 15.99 -6.80 5.48
C SER A 300 16.22 -5.39 6.03
N VAL A 301 17.28 -5.21 6.83
CA VAL A 301 17.66 -3.89 7.37
C VAL A 301 18.04 -2.92 6.25
N LEU A 302 18.86 -3.36 5.29
CA LEU A 302 19.24 -2.53 4.14
C LEU A 302 18.02 -2.10 3.33
N TYR A 303 17.11 -3.02 3.03
CA TYR A 303 15.89 -2.75 2.27
C TYR A 303 14.97 -1.76 2.97
N ALA A 304 14.78 -1.96 4.29
CA ALA A 304 13.97 -1.05 5.10
C ALA A 304 14.59 0.35 5.13
N ALA A 305 15.89 0.45 5.38
CA ALA A 305 16.62 1.71 5.41
C ALA A 305 16.56 2.43 4.06
N LEU A 306 16.85 1.76 2.94
CA LEU A 306 16.79 2.35 1.61
C LEU A 306 15.39 2.87 1.27
N SER A 307 14.34 2.12 1.60
CA SER A 307 12.97 2.53 1.32
C SER A 307 12.55 3.76 2.13
N ILE A 308 12.90 3.79 3.43
CA ILE A 308 12.59 4.92 4.32
C ILE A 308 13.38 6.16 3.92
N VAL A 309 14.70 6.02 3.70
CA VAL A 309 15.57 7.14 3.31
C VAL A 309 15.15 7.71 1.96
N ALA A 310 14.82 6.86 0.97
CA ALA A 310 14.31 7.34 -0.31
C ALA A 310 12.99 8.11 -0.16
N GLY A 311 12.06 7.59 0.65
CA GLY A 311 10.80 8.29 0.94
C GLY A 311 11.01 9.66 1.58
N GLN A 312 11.83 9.72 2.64
CA GLN A 312 12.17 10.98 3.31
C GLN A 312 12.94 11.95 2.41
N ALA A 313 13.84 11.46 1.56
CA ALA A 313 14.58 12.29 0.62
C ALA A 313 13.63 13.03 -0.34
N PHE A 314 12.59 12.38 -0.86
CA PHE A 314 11.60 13.07 -1.70
C PHE A 314 10.84 14.16 -0.95
N PHE A 315 10.39 13.90 0.29
CA PHE A 315 9.73 14.93 1.08
C PHE A 315 10.67 16.09 1.43
N LEU A 316 11.93 15.81 1.77
CA LEU A 316 12.94 16.84 2.04
C LEU A 316 13.20 17.71 0.80
N LEU A 317 13.44 17.08 -0.35
CA LEU A 317 13.83 17.77 -1.58
C LEU A 317 12.67 18.55 -2.22
N VAL A 318 11.42 18.12 -2.00
CA VAL A 318 10.24 18.79 -2.58
C VAL A 318 9.56 19.68 -1.55
N ALA A 319 8.99 19.09 -0.50
CA ALA A 319 8.25 19.83 0.51
C ALA A 319 9.18 20.62 1.45
N GLY A 320 10.32 20.04 1.86
CA GLY A 320 11.27 20.69 2.75
C GLY A 320 11.91 21.95 2.16
N ILE A 321 12.29 21.91 0.88
CA ILE A 321 12.78 23.10 0.16
C ILE A 321 11.69 24.16 0.11
N TYR A 322 10.47 23.81 -0.35
CA TYR A 322 9.35 24.74 -0.41
C TYR A 322 9.05 25.39 0.95
N PHE A 323 9.04 24.61 2.04
CA PHE A 323 8.73 25.10 3.39
C PHE A 323 9.79 26.06 3.94
N LYS A 324 11.01 26.03 3.39
CA LYS A 324 12.10 26.93 3.77
C LYS A 324 12.20 28.16 2.88
N THR A 325 11.76 28.08 1.63
CA THR A 325 11.93 29.16 0.64
C THR A 325 10.66 29.95 0.36
N ALA A 326 9.49 29.44 0.76
CA ALA A 326 8.20 30.06 0.47
C ALA A 326 7.31 30.17 1.72
N THR A 327 6.31 31.04 1.66
CA THR A 327 5.27 31.15 2.68
C THR A 327 4.35 29.94 2.60
N VAL A 328 4.30 29.15 3.67
CA VAL A 328 3.44 27.97 3.77
C VAL A 328 2.11 28.37 4.38
N ASP A 329 1.02 28.15 3.63
CA ASP A 329 -0.33 28.29 4.15
C ASP A 329 -0.96 26.91 4.34
N TYR A 330 -0.94 26.42 5.57
CA TYR A 330 -1.54 25.14 5.92
C TYR A 330 -3.07 25.14 5.87
N ALA A 331 -3.71 26.31 5.77
CA ALA A 331 -5.17 26.43 5.67
C ALA A 331 -5.70 26.35 4.23
N THR A 332 -4.81 26.27 3.24
CA THR A 332 -5.18 26.29 1.81
C THR A 332 -6.10 25.14 1.41
N CYS A 333 -5.68 23.88 1.60
CA CYS A 333 -6.52 22.71 1.29
C CYS A 333 -6.61 21.68 2.42
N LEU A 334 -5.77 21.79 3.45
CA LEU A 334 -5.78 20.87 4.58
C LEU A 334 -6.68 21.42 5.68
N PRO A 335 -7.45 20.56 6.37
CA PRO A 335 -8.13 20.99 7.58
C PRO A 335 -7.06 21.45 8.58
N VAL A 336 -7.22 22.68 9.08
CA VAL A 336 -6.34 23.26 10.10
C VAL A 336 -6.30 22.29 11.29
N PRO A 337 -5.12 21.82 11.73
CA PRO A 337 -5.04 20.95 12.90
C PRO A 337 -5.74 21.61 14.09
N ALA A 338 -6.54 20.84 14.82
CA ALA A 338 -7.38 21.33 15.93
C ALA A 338 -6.63 22.08 17.05
N GLY A 339 -5.29 22.12 17.02
CA GLY A 339 -4.44 22.88 17.93
C GLY A 339 -4.10 24.32 17.49
N ARG A 340 -4.59 24.82 16.35
CA ARG A 340 -4.39 26.23 15.92
C ARG A 340 -5.60 27.16 16.19
N LEU A 341 -6.52 26.74 17.06
CA LEU A 341 -7.69 27.54 17.46
C LEU A 341 -7.58 28.13 18.88
N VAL A 342 -6.36 28.36 19.36
CA VAL A 342 -6.09 29.14 20.59
C VAL A 342 -5.00 30.15 20.31
#